data_AF-A0A3L7NIE7-F1
#
_entry.id   AF-A0A3L7NIE7-F1
#
_cell.length_a   1.000
_cell.length_b   1.000
_cell.length_c   1.000
_cell.angle_alpha   90.00
_cell.angle_beta   90.00
_cell.angle_gamma   90.00
#
_symmetry.space_group_name_H-M   'P 1'
#
loop_
_entity.id
_entity.type
_entity.pdbx_description
1 polymer ?
#
loop_
_entity_poly.entity_id
_entity_poly.type
_entity_poly.pdbx_seq_one_letter_code
_entity_poly.pdbx_strand_id
1 'polypeptide(L)'
;MVYPLPVLTPHWENQAINPNYSPAFNIGAAYFISDTYNDLSTSWTHLDTTDSASFVGGNNNFAGPPYLIGPGANAYNFGSGSVNFRYDAVNFEAGHLFRAGRPFQVRVLGGVQYVSITQNMTGTFSSDSSINSQTYTTNSSFSGAGPRVGVNTQFSGRYFQFVGDMAAVALIGTQELNQTFNTVSPNFPGGNPQSFSSPNGTQVVPGLDSKLGGSYSFPFRRGIFKIEAGYQAAIYIGAVNSYSLGQVTTPLQMQDAGVFFATAQHEQSNFFAHGPYLSSTFSF
;
A
#
# COMPACT_ATOMS: atom_id res chain seq x y z
N MET A 1 -53.86 20.73 -5.67
CA MET A 1 -52.80 19.96 -4.99
C MET A 1 -51.61 19.93 -5.91
N VAL A 2 -50.56 20.70 -5.59
CA VAL A 2 -49.32 20.73 -6.35
C VAL A 2 -48.45 19.62 -5.78
N TYR A 3 -48.12 18.61 -6.58
CA TYR A 3 -47.11 17.63 -6.21
C TYR A 3 -45.80 18.39 -5.94
N PRO A 4 -45.23 18.33 -4.72
CA PRO A 4 -43.92 18.92 -4.51
C PRO A 4 -42.95 18.18 -5.44
N LEU A 5 -42.14 18.96 -6.16
CA LEU A 5 -41.02 18.51 -6.98
C LEU A 5 -40.28 17.36 -6.28
N PRO A 6 -39.72 16.37 -7.01
CA PRO A 6 -38.98 15.28 -6.39
C PRO A 6 -37.93 15.86 -5.43
N VAL A 7 -37.88 15.30 -4.21
CA VAL A 7 -36.89 15.66 -3.19
C VAL A 7 -35.52 15.63 -3.87
N LEU A 8 -34.76 16.74 -3.78
CA LEU A 8 -33.40 16.84 -4.30
C LEU A 8 -32.57 15.68 -3.73
N THR A 9 -32.28 14.69 -4.57
CA THR A 9 -31.39 13.59 -4.20
C THR A 9 -29.95 14.13 -4.26
N PRO A 10 -29.20 14.17 -3.15
CA PRO A 10 -27.81 14.61 -3.19
C PRO A 10 -26.99 13.66 -4.07
N HIS A 11 -26.18 14.22 -4.95
CA HIS A 11 -25.15 13.50 -5.69
C HIS A 11 -23.85 13.56 -4.88
N TRP A 12 -23.28 12.40 -4.58
CA TRP A 12 -22.04 12.28 -3.81
C TRP A 12 -20.87 12.04 -4.77
N GLU A 13 -19.84 12.86 -4.65
CA GLU A 13 -18.58 12.70 -5.36
C GLU A 13 -17.49 12.30 -4.35
N ASN A 14 -16.71 11.28 -4.68
CA ASN A 14 -15.62 10.82 -3.83
C ASN A 14 -14.32 11.51 -4.26
N GLN A 15 -13.74 12.30 -3.37
CA GLN A 15 -12.39 12.84 -3.56
C GLN A 15 -11.36 11.79 -3.14
N ALA A 16 -10.83 11.06 -4.12
CA ALA A 16 -9.71 10.16 -3.90
C ALA A 16 -8.40 10.93 -3.71
N ILE A 17 -7.55 10.45 -2.80
CA ILE A 17 -6.13 10.81 -2.78
C ILE A 17 -5.45 9.92 -3.81
N ASN A 18 -4.93 10.50 -4.89
CA ASN A 18 -4.18 9.78 -5.91
C ASN A 18 -2.69 9.93 -5.60
N PRO A 19 -2.01 8.86 -5.13
CA PRO A 19 -0.59 8.94 -4.81
C PRO A 19 0.24 9.23 -6.05
N ASN A 20 1.22 10.14 -5.93
CA ASN A 20 2.17 10.41 -7.01
C ASN A 20 3.34 9.42 -6.99
N TYR A 21 4.16 9.43 -8.05
CA TYR A 21 5.39 8.65 -8.06
C TYR A 21 6.36 9.16 -6.99
N SER A 22 6.73 8.26 -6.08
CA SER A 22 7.71 8.51 -5.04
C SER A 22 8.97 7.66 -5.22
N PRO A 23 10.15 8.19 -4.88
CA PRO A 23 11.39 7.45 -4.99
C PRO A 23 11.40 6.28 -3.98
N ALA A 24 11.72 5.09 -4.49
CA ALA A 24 12.05 3.92 -3.68
C ALA A 24 13.53 3.56 -3.89
N PHE A 25 14.13 2.88 -2.94
CA PHE A 25 15.46 2.28 -3.12
C PHE A 25 15.41 0.77 -2.99
N ASN A 26 16.29 0.11 -3.73
CA ASN A 26 16.58 -1.30 -3.59
C ASN A 26 18.10 -1.49 -3.49
N ILE A 27 18.53 -2.21 -2.47
CA ILE A 27 19.92 -2.62 -2.29
C ILE A 27 19.99 -4.13 -2.18
N GLY A 28 21.02 -4.74 -2.76
CA GLY A 28 21.19 -6.18 -2.67
C GLY A 28 22.64 -6.60 -2.82
N ALA A 29 22.93 -7.80 -2.32
CA ALA A 29 24.21 -8.46 -2.44
C ALA A 29 23.97 -9.91 -2.89
N ALA A 30 24.80 -10.38 -3.82
CA ALA A 30 24.77 -11.76 -4.28
C ALA A 30 26.16 -12.38 -4.17
N TYR A 31 26.21 -13.62 -3.72
CA TYR A 31 27.41 -14.42 -3.61
C TYR A 31 27.28 -15.64 -4.51
N PHE A 32 28.15 -15.73 -5.52
CA PHE A 32 28.20 -16.88 -6.43
C PHE A 32 29.11 -17.95 -5.82
N ILE A 33 28.57 -19.15 -5.65
CA ILE A 33 29.32 -20.31 -5.18
C ILE A 33 30.10 -20.86 -6.36
N SER A 34 31.43 -20.83 -6.27
CA SER A 34 32.33 -21.34 -7.30
C SER A 34 31.96 -22.77 -7.72
N ASP A 35 32.02 -23.02 -9.03
CA ASP A 35 31.85 -24.32 -9.68
C ASP A 35 30.47 -25.01 -9.61
N THR A 36 29.48 -24.44 -8.90
CA THR A 36 28.16 -25.11 -8.71
C THR A 36 26.99 -24.42 -9.44
N TYR A 37 27.23 -23.34 -10.19
CA TYR A 37 26.16 -22.51 -10.80
C TYR A 37 25.08 -22.05 -9.81
N ASN A 38 25.40 -22.09 -8.51
CA ASN A 38 24.54 -21.72 -7.42
C ASN A 38 24.93 -20.34 -6.93
N ASP A 39 23.96 -19.59 -6.46
CA ASP A 39 24.20 -18.31 -5.85
C ASP A 39 23.24 -18.04 -4.69
N LEU A 40 23.71 -17.26 -3.73
CA LEU A 40 22.94 -16.79 -2.60
C LEU A 40 22.78 -15.28 -2.73
N SER A 41 21.56 -14.78 -2.68
CA SER A 41 21.27 -13.36 -2.82
C SER A 41 20.40 -12.85 -1.68
N THR A 42 20.73 -11.67 -1.18
CA THR A 42 19.89 -10.90 -0.28
C THR A 42 19.55 -9.56 -0.91
N SER A 43 18.32 -9.10 -0.74
CA SER A 43 17.91 -7.77 -1.19
C SER A 43 16.93 -7.13 -0.22
N TRP A 44 16.95 -5.80 -0.16
CA TRP A 44 16.02 -5.00 0.60
C TRP A 44 15.49 -3.87 -0.27
N THR A 45 14.17 -3.80 -0.39
CA THR A 45 13.44 -2.71 -1.01
C THR A 45 12.74 -1.90 0.07
N HIS A 46 12.87 -0.58 0.00
CA HIS A 46 12.21 0.35 0.89
C HIS A 46 11.53 1.47 0.10
N LEU A 47 10.30 1.81 0.49
CA LEU A 47 9.50 2.92 0.00
C LEU A 47 8.78 3.57 1.18
N ASP A 48 8.92 4.89 1.32
CA ASP A 48 8.12 5.73 2.22
C ASP A 48 7.58 6.89 1.40
N THR A 49 6.25 6.97 1.29
CA THR A 49 5.57 8.04 0.54
C THR A 49 4.46 8.65 1.37
N THR A 50 4.27 9.95 1.21
CA THR A 50 3.15 10.68 1.82
C THR A 50 2.50 11.52 0.74
N ASP A 51 1.21 11.30 0.53
CA ASP A 51 0.40 12.09 -0.40
C ASP A 51 -0.76 12.72 0.36
N SER A 52 -1.18 13.91 -0.09
CA SER A 52 -2.30 14.61 0.50
C SER A 52 -3.17 15.23 -0.59
N ALA A 53 -4.47 15.27 -0.33
CA ALA A 53 -5.43 15.96 -1.17
C ALA A 53 -6.36 16.79 -0.28
N SER A 54 -6.81 17.92 -0.79
CA SER A 54 -7.82 18.72 -0.13
C SER A 54 -8.80 19.29 -1.13
N PHE A 55 -9.99 19.58 -0.67
CA PHE A 55 -11.02 20.22 -1.47
C PHE A 55 -11.80 21.21 -0.62
N VAL A 56 -12.38 22.20 -1.31
CA VAL A 56 -13.31 23.17 -0.74
C VAL A 56 -14.61 23.05 -1.52
N GLY A 57 -15.69 22.69 -0.84
CA GLY A 57 -17.04 22.70 -1.37
C GLY A 57 -17.55 24.12 -1.55
N GLY A 58 -18.25 24.40 -2.65
CA GLY A 58 -18.95 25.67 -2.84
C GLY A 58 -20.13 25.84 -1.87
N ASN A 59 -20.78 27.00 -1.88
CA ASN A 59 -21.83 27.41 -0.92
C ASN A 59 -23.06 26.47 -0.78
N ASN A 60 -23.20 25.45 -1.63
CA ASN A 60 -24.27 24.44 -1.58
C ASN A 60 -23.75 22.99 -1.59
N ASN A 61 -22.44 22.79 -1.41
CA ASN A 61 -21.82 21.47 -1.37
C ASN A 61 -21.61 21.05 0.07
N PHE A 62 -21.83 19.77 0.35
CA PHE A 62 -21.63 19.18 1.66
C PHE A 62 -20.42 18.26 1.62
N ALA A 63 -19.57 18.36 2.63
CA ALA A 63 -18.43 17.47 2.84
C ALA A 63 -18.72 16.61 4.07
N GLY A 64 -18.15 15.42 4.11
CA GLY A 64 -18.28 14.57 5.27
C GLY A 64 -17.50 13.28 5.09
N PRO A 65 -17.15 12.62 6.19
CA PRO A 65 -16.58 11.29 6.10
C PRO A 65 -17.57 10.31 5.46
N PRO A 66 -17.07 9.20 4.89
CA PRO A 66 -17.88 8.25 4.12
C PRO A 66 -19.05 7.62 4.90
N TYR A 67 -19.03 7.64 6.24
CA TYR A 67 -20.09 7.13 7.10
C TYR A 67 -21.17 8.18 7.46
N LEU A 68 -20.98 9.46 7.09
CA LEU A 68 -21.89 10.55 7.43
C LEU A 68 -22.57 11.10 6.16
N ILE A 69 -23.48 10.31 5.60
CA ILE A 69 -24.22 10.62 4.37
C ILE A 69 -25.58 11.24 4.75
N GLY A 70 -25.87 12.45 4.28
CA GLY A 70 -27.16 13.13 4.45
C GLY A 70 -27.09 14.51 5.12
N PRO A 71 -28.20 15.05 5.66
CA PRO A 71 -28.28 16.42 6.20
C PRO A 71 -27.30 16.72 7.35
N GLY A 72 -26.76 15.67 8.00
CA GLY A 72 -25.71 15.81 9.02
C GLY A 72 -24.37 16.28 8.44
N ALA A 73 -24.10 16.04 7.16
CA ALA A 73 -22.91 16.52 6.45
C ALA A 73 -22.95 18.02 6.14
N ASN A 74 -24.11 18.68 6.31
CA ASN A 74 -24.29 20.10 6.00
C ASN A 74 -23.41 21.04 6.81
N ALA A 75 -22.84 20.55 7.91
CA ALA A 75 -21.96 21.32 8.77
C ALA A 75 -20.54 21.47 8.21
N TYR A 76 -20.12 20.62 7.26
CA TYR A 76 -18.75 20.64 6.73
C TYR A 76 -18.73 20.97 5.26
N ASN A 77 -17.71 21.72 4.86
CA ASN A 77 -17.53 22.17 3.48
C ASN A 77 -16.05 22.19 3.07
N PHE A 78 -15.12 21.99 4.01
CA PHE A 78 -13.72 21.70 3.74
C PHE A 78 -13.41 20.23 4.04
N GLY A 79 -12.59 19.61 3.20
CA GLY A 79 -12.03 18.29 3.45
C GLY A 79 -10.55 18.24 3.10
N SER A 80 -9.72 17.69 3.97
CA SER A 80 -8.31 17.41 3.72
C SER A 80 -7.98 15.99 4.15
N GLY A 81 -7.29 15.24 3.30
CA GLY A 81 -6.80 13.91 3.59
C GLY A 81 -5.31 13.81 3.34
N SER A 82 -4.64 12.98 4.13
CA SER A 82 -3.24 12.59 3.96
C SER A 82 -3.12 11.09 4.13
N VAL A 83 -2.32 10.45 3.28
CA VAL A 83 -2.01 9.03 3.37
C VAL A 83 -0.50 8.85 3.32
N ASN A 84 0.03 8.19 4.34
CA ASN A 84 1.41 7.75 4.39
C ASN A 84 1.46 6.23 4.15
N PHE A 85 2.27 5.82 3.19
CA PHE A 85 2.51 4.41 2.87
C PHE A 85 3.99 4.10 3.09
N ARG A 86 4.26 3.06 3.87
CA ARG A 86 5.59 2.47 4.03
C ARG A 86 5.57 1.02 3.57
N TYR A 87 6.57 0.66 2.78
CA TYR A 87 6.75 -0.68 2.27
C TYR A 87 8.22 -1.08 2.41
N ASP A 88 8.44 -2.16 3.15
CA ASP A 88 9.73 -2.79 3.35
C ASP A 88 9.64 -4.25 2.92
N ALA A 89 10.47 -4.66 1.96
CA ALA A 89 10.57 -6.06 1.54
C ALA A 89 12.01 -6.52 1.58
N VAL A 90 12.27 -7.56 2.37
CA VAL A 90 13.58 -8.21 2.50
C VAL A 90 13.49 -9.61 1.93
N ASN A 91 14.33 -9.91 0.95
CA ASN A 91 14.38 -11.21 0.30
C ASN A 91 15.70 -11.89 0.61
N PHE A 92 15.64 -13.18 0.93
CA PHE A 92 16.79 -14.05 1.02
C PHE A 92 16.58 -15.28 0.13
N GLU A 93 17.46 -15.49 -0.84
CA GLU A 93 17.23 -16.44 -1.92
C GLU A 93 18.46 -17.26 -2.24
N ALA A 94 18.22 -18.53 -2.57
CA ALA A 94 19.17 -19.40 -3.23
C ALA A 94 18.71 -19.62 -4.68
N GLY A 95 19.63 -19.38 -5.62
CA GLY A 95 19.40 -19.57 -7.03
C GLY A 95 20.25 -20.69 -7.62
N HIS A 96 19.73 -21.33 -8.66
CA HIS A 96 20.50 -22.21 -9.54
C HIS A 96 20.35 -21.73 -10.98
N LEU A 97 21.49 -21.49 -11.64
CA LEU A 97 21.56 -21.02 -13.02
C LEU A 97 21.60 -22.19 -14.01
N PHE A 98 20.51 -22.40 -14.74
CA PHE A 98 20.44 -23.28 -15.89
C PHE A 98 20.89 -22.55 -17.16
N ARG A 99 21.98 -23.02 -17.76
CA ARG A 99 22.47 -22.51 -19.05
C ARG A 99 21.87 -23.33 -20.19
N ALA A 100 20.77 -22.85 -20.76
CA ALA A 100 20.15 -23.43 -21.97
C ALA A 100 20.87 -22.99 -23.26
N GLY A 101 22.21 -22.96 -23.25
CA GLY A 101 23.04 -22.46 -24.36
C GLY A 101 23.10 -20.93 -24.48
N ARG A 102 23.89 -20.41 -25.43
CA ARG A 102 23.82 -19.00 -25.82
C ARG A 102 22.68 -18.84 -26.84
N PRO A 103 21.79 -17.84 -26.72
CA PRO A 103 21.84 -16.65 -25.85
C PRO A 103 20.98 -16.68 -24.56
N PHE A 104 20.34 -17.80 -24.22
CA PHE A 104 19.29 -17.86 -23.20
C PHE A 104 19.78 -18.46 -21.88
N GLN A 105 19.60 -17.72 -20.78
CA GLN A 105 19.93 -18.16 -19.42
C GLN A 105 18.69 -18.09 -18.55
N VAL A 106 18.49 -19.12 -17.72
CA VAL A 106 17.38 -19.20 -16.78
C VAL A 106 17.94 -19.50 -15.41
N ARG A 107 17.62 -18.66 -14.43
CA ARG A 107 17.93 -18.89 -13.02
C ARG A 107 16.62 -19.18 -12.30
N VAL A 108 16.52 -20.36 -11.71
CA VAL A 108 15.43 -20.68 -10.78
C VAL A 108 15.87 -20.25 -9.40
N LEU A 109 15.00 -19.56 -8.68
CA LEU A 109 15.26 -19.07 -7.32
C LEU A 109 14.23 -19.59 -6.35
N GLY A 110 14.68 -19.87 -5.14
CA GLY A 110 13.85 -20.29 -4.01
C GLY A 110 14.41 -19.70 -2.73
N GLY A 111 13.53 -19.25 -1.84
CA GLY A 111 13.96 -18.50 -0.68
C GLY A 111 12.83 -18.14 0.26
N VAL A 112 13.09 -17.13 1.08
CA VAL A 112 12.13 -16.54 2.00
C VAL A 112 12.07 -15.04 1.77
N GLN A 113 10.88 -14.48 1.89
CA GLN A 113 10.64 -13.04 1.86
C GLN A 113 9.94 -12.62 3.14
N TYR A 114 10.40 -11.51 3.71
CA TYR A 114 9.72 -10.77 4.75
C TYR A 114 9.21 -9.46 4.17
N VAL A 115 7.96 -9.13 4.43
CA VAL A 115 7.33 -7.88 4.00
C VAL A 115 6.67 -7.21 5.19
N SER A 116 6.89 -5.91 5.31
CA SER A 116 6.15 -5.02 6.19
C SER A 116 5.50 -3.92 5.35
N ILE A 117 4.18 -3.81 5.44
CA ILE A 117 3.37 -2.78 4.79
C ILE A 117 2.66 -2.00 5.89
N THR A 118 2.83 -0.69 5.91
CA THR A 118 2.12 0.20 6.83
C THR A 118 1.41 1.28 6.02
N GLN A 119 0.14 1.51 6.32
CA GLN A 119 -0.67 2.58 5.76
C GLN A 119 -1.28 3.39 6.91
N ASN A 120 -0.95 4.68 6.96
CA ASN A 120 -1.56 5.62 7.89
C ASN A 120 -2.34 6.66 7.08
N MET A 121 -3.66 6.61 7.17
CA MET A 121 -4.55 7.55 6.51
C MET A 121 -5.20 8.46 7.55
N THR A 122 -5.12 9.77 7.36
CA THR A 122 -5.86 10.74 8.17
C THR A 122 -6.69 11.61 7.26
N GLY A 123 -7.97 11.77 7.55
CA GLY A 123 -8.81 12.75 6.91
C GLY A 123 -9.50 13.64 7.93
N THR A 124 -9.62 14.91 7.58
CA THR A 124 -10.21 15.96 8.41
C THR A 124 -11.23 16.70 7.58
N PHE A 125 -12.41 16.90 8.14
CA PHE A 125 -13.49 17.70 7.58
C PHE A 125 -13.81 18.84 8.53
N SER A 126 -13.97 20.05 7.99
CA SER A 126 -14.28 21.22 8.82
C SER A 126 -15.30 22.14 8.15
N SER A 127 -15.95 22.97 8.98
CA SER A 127 -16.80 24.07 8.54
C SER A 127 -15.97 25.31 8.18
N ASP A 128 -16.52 26.22 7.38
CA ASP A 128 -15.91 27.52 7.03
C ASP A 128 -15.49 28.34 8.25
N SER A 129 -16.28 28.24 9.31
CA SER A 129 -16.04 28.89 10.60
C SER A 129 -15.09 28.11 11.51
N SER A 130 -14.67 26.90 11.12
CA SER A 130 -13.90 25.93 11.93
C SER A 130 -14.54 25.56 13.27
N ILE A 131 -15.83 25.86 13.43
CA ILE A 131 -16.62 25.60 14.64
C ILE A 131 -16.98 24.12 14.77
N ASN A 132 -17.17 23.44 13.63
CA ASN A 132 -17.34 21.99 13.57
C ASN A 132 -16.16 21.36 12.84
N SER A 133 -15.55 20.35 13.45
CA SER A 133 -14.43 19.60 12.89
C SER A 133 -14.61 18.12 13.16
N GLN A 134 -14.31 17.28 12.17
CA GLN A 134 -14.29 15.84 12.33
C GLN A 134 -13.03 15.28 11.70
N THR A 135 -12.25 14.55 12.48
CA THR A 135 -11.04 13.87 12.03
C THR A 135 -11.23 12.36 12.15
N TYR A 136 -10.84 11.62 11.13
CA TYR A 136 -10.74 10.17 11.16
C TYR A 136 -9.31 9.77 10.79
N THR A 137 -8.72 8.88 11.58
CA THR A 137 -7.39 8.32 11.35
C THR A 137 -7.51 6.81 11.29
N THR A 138 -7.00 6.19 10.23
CA THR A 138 -6.94 4.75 10.03
C THR A 138 -5.49 4.33 9.88
N ASN A 139 -5.00 3.50 10.78
CA ASN A 139 -3.66 2.93 10.75
C ASN A 139 -3.80 1.43 10.50
N SER A 140 -3.31 0.95 9.36
CA SER A 140 -3.25 -0.46 9.00
C SER A 140 -1.80 -0.88 8.87
N SER A 141 -1.41 -1.95 9.54
CA SER A 141 -0.09 -2.56 9.39
C SER A 141 -0.23 -4.05 9.11
N PHE A 142 0.58 -4.54 8.18
CA PHE A 142 0.72 -5.95 7.87
C PHE A 142 2.19 -6.29 7.87
N SER A 143 2.57 -7.32 8.61
CA SER A 143 3.92 -7.86 8.57
C SER A 143 3.87 -9.37 8.45
N GLY A 144 4.57 -9.93 7.46
CA GLY A 144 4.54 -11.37 7.19
C GLY A 144 5.84 -11.88 6.62
N ALA A 145 6.08 -13.16 6.84
CA ALA A 145 7.20 -13.89 6.26
C ALA A 145 6.68 -15.12 5.53
N GLY A 146 7.34 -15.52 4.45
CA GLY A 146 6.91 -16.70 3.73
C GLY A 146 7.89 -17.18 2.66
N PRO A 147 7.64 -18.39 2.12
CA PRO A 147 8.42 -18.91 1.02
C PRO A 147 8.21 -18.08 -0.25
N ARG A 148 9.31 -17.83 -0.95
CA ARG A 148 9.35 -17.17 -2.26
C ARG A 148 9.97 -18.12 -3.27
N VAL A 149 9.37 -18.23 -4.44
CA VAL A 149 9.89 -19.02 -5.56
C VAL A 149 9.77 -18.20 -6.84
N GLY A 150 10.73 -18.32 -7.73
CA GLY A 150 10.73 -17.50 -8.93
C GLY A 150 11.67 -17.99 -10.01
N VAL A 151 11.62 -17.28 -11.12
CA VAL A 151 12.43 -17.52 -12.30
C VAL A 151 12.92 -16.18 -12.83
N ASN A 152 14.23 -16.05 -12.90
CA ASN A 152 14.89 -14.97 -13.60
C ASN A 152 15.38 -15.48 -14.96
N THR A 153 15.08 -14.74 -16.01
CA THR A 153 15.43 -15.06 -17.39
C THR A 153 16.27 -13.95 -17.96
N GLN A 154 17.32 -14.33 -18.67
CA GLN A 154 18.19 -13.39 -19.35
C GLN A 154 18.42 -13.82 -20.79
N PHE A 155 18.20 -12.89 -21.71
CA PHE A 155 18.50 -13.07 -23.12
C PHE A 155 19.67 -12.15 -23.50
N SER A 156 20.82 -12.76 -23.79
CA SER A 156 22.06 -12.03 -24.08
C SER A 156 22.24 -11.82 -25.59
N GLY A 157 22.04 -10.59 -26.04
CA GLY A 157 22.50 -10.12 -27.36
C GLY A 157 23.99 -9.77 -27.36
N ARG A 158 24.47 -9.16 -28.44
CA ARG A 158 25.90 -8.83 -28.63
C ARG A 158 26.41 -7.76 -27.65
N TYR A 159 25.59 -6.77 -27.31
CA TYR A 159 25.90 -5.69 -26.34
C TYR A 159 24.75 -5.37 -25.38
N PHE A 160 23.57 -5.92 -25.65
CA PHE A 160 22.35 -5.65 -24.91
C PHE A 160 21.81 -6.95 -24.33
N GLN A 161 21.31 -6.89 -23.11
CA GLN A 161 20.74 -8.03 -22.41
C GLN A 161 19.31 -7.69 -21.99
N PHE A 162 18.34 -8.50 -22.42
CA PHE A 162 16.99 -8.42 -21.87
C PHE A 162 16.91 -9.26 -20.61
N VAL A 163 16.25 -8.73 -19.58
CA VAL A 163 16.09 -9.36 -18.27
C VAL A 163 14.61 -9.39 -17.93
N GLY A 164 14.11 -10.57 -17.59
CA GLY A 164 12.76 -10.78 -17.07
C GLY A 164 12.83 -11.55 -15.76
N ASP A 165 12.23 -11.03 -14.71
CA ASP A 165 12.12 -11.66 -13.40
C ASP A 165 10.65 -11.83 -13.04
N MET A 166 10.31 -12.98 -12.50
CA MET A 166 9.00 -13.27 -11.96
C MET A 166 9.16 -14.13 -10.72
N ALA A 167 8.60 -13.70 -9.60
CA ALA A 167 8.61 -14.44 -8.35
C ALA A 167 7.23 -14.40 -7.69
N ALA A 168 6.81 -15.55 -7.16
CA ALA A 168 5.62 -15.70 -6.36
C ALA A 168 6.00 -15.91 -4.90
N VAL A 169 5.19 -15.36 -4.00
CA VAL A 169 5.40 -15.45 -2.55
C VAL A 169 4.08 -15.77 -1.86
N ALA A 170 4.12 -16.54 -0.78
CA ALA A 170 2.99 -16.75 0.10
C ALA A 170 3.36 -16.33 1.51
N LEU A 171 2.97 -15.12 1.91
CA LEU A 171 3.32 -14.54 3.22
C LEU A 171 2.32 -14.99 4.28
N ILE A 172 2.82 -15.45 5.42
CA ILE A 172 2.00 -15.66 6.62
C ILE A 172 2.39 -14.57 7.61
N GLY A 173 1.40 -13.80 8.03
CA GLY A 173 1.67 -12.59 8.81
C GLY A 173 0.56 -12.23 9.76
N THR A 174 0.87 -11.24 10.59
CA THR A 174 -0.08 -10.59 11.49
C THR A 174 -0.51 -9.26 10.90
N GLN A 175 -1.77 -8.95 11.11
CA GLN A 175 -2.36 -7.69 10.69
C GLN A 175 -2.98 -6.97 11.86
N GLU A 176 -2.68 -5.68 11.95
CA GLU A 176 -3.23 -4.79 12.95
C GLU A 176 -3.95 -3.64 12.25
N LEU A 177 -5.08 -3.23 12.82
CA LEU A 177 -5.83 -2.08 12.32
C LEU A 177 -6.43 -1.32 13.49
N ASN A 178 -6.15 -0.03 13.51
CA ASN A 178 -6.67 0.91 14.49
C ASN A 178 -7.30 2.11 13.77
N GLN A 179 -8.56 2.39 14.09
CA GLN A 179 -9.32 3.52 13.57
C GLN A 179 -9.72 4.43 14.72
N THR A 180 -9.34 5.71 14.66
CA THR A 180 -9.72 6.72 15.64
C THR A 180 -10.54 7.80 14.96
N PHE A 181 -11.66 8.16 15.57
CA PHE A 181 -12.55 9.23 15.16
C PHE A 181 -12.54 10.29 16.26
N ASN A 182 -12.44 11.56 15.89
CA ASN A 182 -12.57 12.66 16.83
C ASN A 182 -13.49 13.71 16.23
N THR A 183 -14.55 14.06 16.96
CA THR A 183 -15.51 15.08 16.52
C THR A 183 -15.52 16.23 17.52
N VAL A 184 -15.35 17.45 17.02
CA VAL A 184 -15.43 18.71 17.77
C VAL A 184 -16.62 19.49 17.25
N SER A 185 -17.49 19.96 18.15
CA SER A 185 -18.63 20.82 17.84
C SER A 185 -18.94 21.74 19.03
N PRO A 186 -19.78 22.79 18.86
CA PRO A 186 -20.21 23.65 19.97
C PRO A 186 -20.83 22.89 21.14
N ASN A 187 -21.45 21.74 20.86
CA ASN A 187 -22.06 20.89 21.88
C ASN A 187 -21.04 20.01 22.60
N PHE A 188 -19.84 19.83 22.03
CA PHE A 188 -18.72 19.05 22.57
C PHE A 188 -17.38 19.80 22.38
N PRO A 189 -17.16 20.91 23.10
CA PRO A 189 -15.96 21.75 22.92
C PRO A 189 -14.66 21.05 23.31
N GLY A 190 -14.71 19.97 24.10
CA GLY A 190 -13.56 19.12 24.45
C GLY A 190 -13.25 18.01 23.44
N GLY A 191 -14.06 17.87 22.39
CA GLY A 191 -13.97 16.75 21.45
C GLY A 191 -14.58 15.44 22.00
N ASN A 192 -15.01 14.58 21.09
CA ASN A 192 -15.50 13.23 21.41
C ASN A 192 -14.61 12.20 20.68
N PRO A 193 -13.55 11.70 21.33
CA PRO A 193 -12.70 10.67 20.76
C PRO A 193 -13.37 9.30 20.85
N GLN A 194 -13.49 8.62 19.72
CA GLN A 194 -13.97 7.25 19.60
C GLN A 194 -12.89 6.44 18.89
N SER A 195 -12.65 5.21 19.31
CA SER A 195 -11.67 4.35 18.66
C SER A 195 -12.23 2.95 18.45
N PHE A 196 -11.92 2.39 17.31
CA PHE A 196 -12.17 1.00 16.97
C PHE A 196 -10.83 0.33 16.66
N SER A 197 -10.50 -0.72 17.40
CA SER A 197 -9.30 -1.51 17.17
C SER A 197 -9.72 -2.95 16.93
N SER A 198 -9.14 -3.58 15.91
CA SER A 198 -9.33 -5.01 15.67
C SER A 198 -8.23 -5.82 16.35
N PRO A 199 -8.54 -6.99 16.92
CA PRO A 199 -7.53 -7.95 17.34
C PRO A 199 -6.60 -8.33 16.19
N ASN A 200 -5.35 -8.66 16.53
CA ASN A 200 -4.35 -9.10 15.56
C ASN A 200 -4.84 -10.36 14.83
N GLY A 201 -5.06 -10.24 13.53
CA GLY A 201 -5.49 -11.34 12.67
C GLY A 201 -4.30 -11.99 11.99
N THR A 202 -4.19 -13.33 12.07
CA THR A 202 -3.23 -14.07 11.24
C THR A 202 -3.84 -14.29 9.86
N GLN A 203 -3.13 -13.87 8.82
CA GLN A 203 -3.59 -13.94 7.45
C GLN A 203 -2.50 -14.50 6.53
N VAL A 204 -2.93 -15.20 5.47
CA VAL A 204 -2.06 -15.58 4.36
C VAL A 204 -2.26 -14.58 3.21
N VAL A 205 -1.18 -13.92 2.80
CA VAL A 205 -1.14 -12.93 1.71
C VAL A 205 -0.31 -13.51 0.57
N PRO A 206 -0.94 -13.94 -0.54
CA PRO A 206 -0.19 -14.27 -1.74
C PRO A 206 0.30 -12.98 -2.42
N GLY A 207 1.52 -13.04 -2.96
CA GLY A 207 2.13 -11.95 -3.70
C GLY A 207 2.80 -12.42 -4.98
N LEU A 208 2.91 -11.48 -5.93
CA LEU A 208 3.58 -11.67 -7.19
C LEU A 208 4.47 -10.45 -7.47
N ASP A 209 5.76 -10.70 -7.61
CA ASP A 209 6.75 -9.72 -8.04
C ASP A 209 7.14 -10.00 -9.49
N SER A 210 7.22 -8.95 -10.28
CA SER A 210 7.64 -9.02 -11.68
C SER A 210 8.51 -7.84 -12.06
N LYS A 211 9.49 -8.10 -12.92
CA LYS A 211 10.43 -7.10 -13.39
C LYS A 211 10.80 -7.40 -14.83
N LEU A 212 10.74 -6.40 -15.69
CA LEU A 212 11.13 -6.52 -17.09
C LEU A 212 12.03 -5.35 -17.45
N GLY A 213 13.15 -5.60 -18.11
CA GLY A 213 14.06 -4.52 -18.48
C GLY A 213 15.13 -4.89 -19.47
N GLY A 214 15.84 -3.86 -19.88
CA GLY A 214 17.03 -3.92 -20.69
C GLY A 214 18.26 -3.59 -19.85
N SER A 215 19.37 -4.23 -20.15
CA SER A 215 20.63 -3.96 -19.49
C SER A 215 21.80 -3.89 -20.45
N TYR A 216 22.76 -3.06 -20.07
CA TYR A 216 24.00 -2.83 -20.79
C TYR A 216 25.19 -3.04 -19.84
N SER A 217 26.15 -3.85 -20.29
CA SER A 217 27.30 -4.25 -19.48
C SER A 217 28.56 -3.57 -20.00
N PHE A 218 29.21 -2.81 -19.14
CA PHE A 218 30.50 -2.16 -19.35
C PHE A 218 31.60 -3.03 -18.74
N PRO A 219 32.45 -3.68 -19.56
CA PRO A 219 33.58 -4.45 -19.05
C PRO A 219 34.70 -3.51 -18.58
N PHE A 220 35.17 -3.69 -17.34
CA PHE A 220 36.34 -3.02 -16.78
C PHE A 220 37.50 -4.00 -16.59
N ARG A 221 38.71 -3.49 -16.33
CA ARG A 221 39.92 -4.32 -16.12
C ARG A 221 39.82 -5.28 -14.92
N ARG A 222 38.94 -5.03 -13.95
CA ARG A 222 38.71 -5.84 -12.74
C ARG A 222 37.22 -5.88 -12.37
N GLY A 223 36.39 -6.33 -13.30
CA GLY A 223 34.96 -6.53 -13.05
C GLY A 223 34.06 -6.07 -14.19
N ILE A 224 32.76 -6.28 -14.01
CA ILE A 224 31.72 -5.87 -14.95
C ILE A 224 30.78 -4.93 -14.23
N PHE A 225 30.56 -3.76 -14.82
CA PHE A 225 29.54 -2.82 -14.37
C PHE A 225 28.34 -2.94 -15.30
N LYS A 226 27.17 -3.26 -14.75
CA LYS A 226 25.92 -3.43 -15.49
C LYS A 226 24.95 -2.33 -15.10
N ILE A 227 24.39 -1.64 -16.07
CA ILE A 227 23.26 -0.74 -15.87
C ILE A 227 22.02 -1.42 -16.43
N GLU A 228 20.92 -1.39 -15.69
CA GLU A 228 19.64 -1.99 -16.05
C GLU A 228 18.52 -0.97 -15.86
N ALA A 229 17.66 -0.83 -16.87
CA ALA A 229 16.50 0.03 -16.82
C ALA A 229 15.27 -0.72 -17.32
N GLY A 230 14.13 -0.48 -16.71
CA GLY A 230 12.91 -1.18 -17.09
C GLY A 230 11.71 -0.79 -16.24
N TYR A 231 10.77 -1.72 -16.14
CA TYR A 231 9.55 -1.59 -15.34
C TYR A 231 9.45 -2.74 -14.35
N GLN A 232 9.04 -2.44 -13.13
CA GLN A 232 8.79 -3.43 -12.08
C GLN A 232 7.37 -3.26 -11.54
N ALA A 233 6.77 -4.37 -11.12
CA ALA A 233 5.45 -4.41 -10.50
C ALA A 233 5.41 -5.52 -9.44
N ALA A 234 4.99 -5.16 -8.23
CA ALA A 234 4.73 -6.04 -7.11
C ALA A 234 3.25 -5.92 -6.72
N ILE A 235 2.61 -7.07 -6.53
CA ILE A 235 1.19 -7.18 -6.20
C ILE A 235 1.07 -8.06 -4.97
N TYR A 236 0.43 -7.58 -3.91
CA TYR A 236 0.11 -8.37 -2.73
C TYR A 236 -1.40 -8.35 -2.51
N ILE A 237 -2.02 -9.52 -2.59
CA ILE A 237 -3.47 -9.67 -2.59
C ILE A 237 -3.97 -9.71 -1.14
N GLY A 238 -4.87 -8.80 -0.78
CA GLY A 238 -5.43 -8.68 0.57
C GLY A 238 -4.46 -8.13 1.64
N ALA A 239 -3.32 -7.56 1.26
CA ALA A 239 -2.33 -7.08 2.23
C ALA A 239 -2.79 -5.87 3.07
N VAL A 240 -3.77 -5.11 2.58
CA VAL A 240 -4.29 -3.92 3.24
C VAL A 240 -5.72 -4.17 3.64
N ASN A 241 -6.09 -3.92 4.89
CA ASN A 241 -7.48 -4.04 5.33
C ASN A 241 -8.02 -2.71 5.82
N SER A 242 -9.32 -2.55 5.66
CA SER A 242 -10.11 -1.50 6.29
C SER A 242 -11.40 -2.10 6.85
N TYR A 243 -11.97 -1.49 7.87
CA TYR A 243 -13.34 -1.80 8.27
C TYR A 243 -14.26 -0.68 7.81
N SER A 244 -15.38 -1.08 7.22
CA SER A 244 -16.53 -0.23 7.03
C SER A 244 -17.49 -0.47 8.18
N LEU A 245 -17.75 0.56 8.98
CA LEU A 245 -18.74 0.48 10.05
C LEU A 245 -20.13 0.46 9.40
N GLY A 246 -20.93 -0.57 9.71
CA GLY A 246 -22.36 -0.57 9.41
C GLY A 246 -23.10 0.48 10.25
N GLN A 247 -24.45 0.52 10.18
CA GLN A 247 -25.25 1.36 11.07
C GLN A 247 -24.92 1.05 12.54
N VAL A 248 -24.15 1.94 13.18
CA VAL A 248 -23.95 1.90 14.62
C VAL A 248 -25.23 2.43 15.25
N THR A 249 -25.98 1.55 15.92
CA THR A 249 -27.17 1.96 16.67
C THR A 249 -26.72 2.85 17.82
N THR A 250 -26.83 4.16 17.65
CA THR A 250 -26.61 5.12 18.74
C THR A 250 -27.78 4.98 19.73
N PRO A 251 -27.54 4.71 21.02
CA PRO A 251 -28.61 4.71 22.01
C PRO A 251 -29.29 6.08 22.05
N LEU A 252 -30.60 6.11 22.31
CA LEU A 252 -31.39 7.34 22.47
C LEU A 252 -30.91 8.24 23.64
N GLN A 253 -30.07 7.71 24.53
CA GLN A 253 -29.38 8.46 25.59
C GLN A 253 -27.88 8.19 25.51
N MET A 254 -27.08 9.24 25.33
CA MET A 254 -25.62 9.14 25.36
C MET A 254 -25.19 8.70 26.77
N GLN A 255 -24.55 7.53 26.88
CA GLN A 255 -23.92 7.09 28.12
C GLN A 255 -22.50 7.65 28.19
N ASP A 256 -22.11 8.18 29.35
CA ASP A 256 -20.80 8.83 29.58
C ASP A 256 -19.59 7.88 29.42
N ALA A 257 -19.82 6.56 29.44
CA ALA A 257 -18.83 5.54 29.09
C ALA A 257 -19.52 4.24 28.66
N GLY A 258 -19.13 3.68 27.52
CA GLY A 258 -19.64 2.40 27.02
C GLY A 258 -18.83 1.86 25.84
N VAL A 259 -18.64 0.54 25.80
CA VAL A 259 -18.10 -0.15 24.62
C VAL A 259 -19.29 -0.55 23.74
N PHE A 260 -19.42 0.10 22.60
CA PHE A 260 -20.47 -0.21 21.64
C PHE A 260 -19.97 -1.28 20.68
N PHE A 261 -20.68 -2.41 20.63
CA PHE A 261 -20.42 -3.46 19.66
C PHE A 261 -21.26 -3.20 18.41
N ALA A 262 -20.60 -2.90 17.30
CA ALA A 262 -21.24 -2.80 16.00
C ALA A 262 -20.65 -3.86 15.07
N THR A 263 -21.48 -4.45 14.21
CA THR A 263 -20.98 -5.29 13.13
C THR A 263 -20.28 -4.39 12.11
N ALA A 264 -18.98 -4.60 11.95
CA ALA A 264 -18.18 -3.95 10.93
C ALA A 264 -17.93 -4.92 9.78
N GLN A 265 -18.08 -4.44 8.54
CA GLN A 265 -17.70 -5.22 7.37
C GLN A 265 -16.19 -5.15 7.21
N HIS A 266 -15.56 -6.33 7.14
CA HIS A 266 -14.14 -6.45 6.86
C HIS A 266 -13.91 -6.27 5.36
N GLU A 267 -13.23 -5.21 4.97
CA GLU A 267 -12.85 -4.95 3.59
C GLU A 267 -11.35 -5.22 3.40
N GLN A 268 -11.04 -6.16 2.52
CA GLN A 268 -9.67 -6.48 2.13
C GLN A 268 -9.35 -5.79 0.80
N SER A 269 -8.17 -5.21 0.71
CA SER A 269 -7.67 -4.51 -0.45
C SER A 269 -6.28 -5.00 -0.83
N ASN A 270 -5.99 -4.91 -2.13
CA ASN A 270 -4.73 -5.35 -2.71
C ASN A 270 -3.73 -4.19 -2.69
N PHE A 271 -2.48 -4.49 -2.36
CA PHE A 271 -1.39 -3.54 -2.47
C PHE A 271 -0.69 -3.72 -3.83
N PHE A 272 -0.53 -2.62 -4.57
CA PHE A 272 0.16 -2.57 -5.85
C PHE A 272 1.30 -1.56 -5.77
N ALA A 273 2.53 -1.99 -6.03
CA ALA A 273 3.68 -1.10 -6.17
C ALA A 273 4.31 -1.34 -7.55
N HIS A 274 4.29 -0.33 -8.41
CA HIS A 274 4.82 -0.46 -9.77
C HIS A 274 5.43 0.84 -10.28
N GLY A 275 6.37 0.73 -11.19
CA GLY A 275 7.00 1.91 -11.77
C GLY A 275 8.25 1.59 -12.58
N PRO A 276 8.78 2.62 -13.29
CA PRO A 276 10.08 2.51 -13.90
C PRO A 276 11.16 2.32 -12.83
N TYR A 277 12.20 1.55 -13.13
CA TYR A 277 13.36 1.41 -12.26
C TYR A 277 14.65 1.60 -13.05
N LEU A 278 15.68 2.01 -12.32
CA LEU A 278 17.05 2.04 -12.76
C LEU A 278 17.88 1.31 -11.70
N SER A 279 18.71 0.37 -12.13
CA SER A 279 19.57 -0.42 -11.26
C SER A 279 20.99 -0.44 -11.82
N SER A 280 21.97 -0.43 -10.93
CA SER A 280 23.38 -0.61 -11.26
C SER A 280 23.93 -1.79 -10.47
N THR A 281 24.58 -2.72 -11.16
CA THR A 281 25.21 -3.89 -10.55
C THR A 281 26.70 -3.86 -10.82
N PHE A 282 27.51 -4.11 -9.80
CA PHE A 282 28.95 -4.27 -9.92
C PHE A 282 29.33 -5.70 -9.55
N SER A 283 30.01 -6.40 -10.45
CA SER A 283 30.46 -7.77 -10.25
C SER A 283 31.99 -7.82 -10.32
N PHE A 284 32.62 -8.42 -9.30
CA PHE A 284 34.07 -8.60 -9.17
C PHE A 284 34.52 -10.01 -9.53
#